data_AF-A0A4U9TTR4-F1
#
_entry.id   AF-A0A4U9TTR4-F1
#
_cell.length_a   1.000
_cell.length_b   1.000
_cell.length_c   1.000
_cell.angle_alpha   90.00
_cell.angle_beta   90.00
_cell.angle_gamma   90.00
#
_symmetry.space_group_name_H-M   'P 1'
#
loop_
_entity.id
_entity.type
_entity.pdbx_description
1 polymer ?
#
loop_
_entity_poly.entity_id
_entity_poly.type
_entity_poly.pdbx_seq_one_letter_code
_entity_poly.pdbx_strand_id
1 'polypeptide(L)'
;MVSRSAAHIRKFHQQHGDIILKPLDGMGGASIFRVKQDDPNLSVIIETLTEHGSRFCMAQNFLPAIKDGDKRILVVDGEPVPYCLARIPAQGETRGNLAAGGRGEARPLSESDWKIARAVAPTLKEKGLIFVGLDVIGDRLTEINVTSPTCAREIEAAFPVSVTGMLMDAIEKRLAAK
;
A
#
# COMPACT_ATOMS: atom_id res chain seq x y z
N MET A 1 13.64 0.71 -3.25
CA MET A 1 14.76 1.66 -3.06
C MET A 1 14.20 3.06 -2.87
N VAL A 2 14.79 3.88 -2.00
CA VAL A 2 14.50 5.32 -1.89
C VAL A 2 15.76 6.09 -2.30
N SER A 3 15.63 7.02 -3.26
CA SER A 3 16.78 7.74 -3.81
C SER A 3 16.34 9.06 -4.46
N ARG A 4 17.25 10.03 -4.47
CA ARG A 4 17.17 11.26 -5.29
C ARG A 4 18.17 11.26 -6.46
N SER A 5 19.07 10.28 -6.48
CA SER A 5 20.11 10.15 -7.50
C SER A 5 19.55 9.47 -8.75
N ALA A 6 19.56 10.19 -9.87
CA ALA A 6 19.16 9.67 -11.18
C ALA A 6 20.01 8.44 -11.58
N ALA A 7 21.31 8.44 -11.28
CA ALA A 7 22.19 7.31 -11.58
C ALA A 7 21.75 6.03 -10.84
N HIS A 8 21.39 6.13 -9.56
CA HIS A 8 20.89 4.99 -8.81
C HIS A 8 19.55 4.49 -9.36
N ILE A 9 18.65 5.40 -9.72
CA ILE A 9 17.33 5.04 -10.27
C ILE A 9 17.48 4.36 -11.63
N ARG A 10 18.34 4.87 -12.51
CA ARG A 10 18.66 4.22 -13.80
C ARG A 10 19.27 2.84 -13.63
N LYS A 11 20.18 2.68 -12.67
CA LYS A 11 20.76 1.36 -12.34
C LYS A 11 19.67 0.39 -11.87
N PHE A 12 18.75 0.84 -11.03
CA PHE A 12 17.62 0.04 -10.57
C PHE A 12 16.67 -0.33 -11.72
N HIS A 13 16.36 0.63 -12.62
CA HIS A 13 15.58 0.37 -13.83
C HIS A 13 16.25 -0.67 -14.73
N GLN A 14 17.54 -0.53 -15.02
CA GLN A 14 18.31 -1.49 -15.81
C GLN A 14 18.33 -2.89 -15.18
N GLN A 15 18.40 -2.98 -13.86
CA GLN A 15 18.41 -4.26 -13.15
C GLN A 15 17.05 -4.99 -13.22
N HIS A 16 15.93 -4.25 -13.17
CA HIS A 16 14.61 -4.84 -13.01
C HIS A 16 13.75 -4.82 -14.29
N GLY A 17 14.05 -3.96 -15.25
CA GLY A 17 13.37 -3.83 -16.54
C GLY A 17 11.93 -3.31 -16.49
N ASP A 18 11.18 -3.51 -15.41
CA ASP A 18 9.82 -2.99 -15.21
C ASP A 18 9.68 -2.52 -13.77
N ILE A 19 9.55 -1.20 -13.59
CA ILE A 19 9.57 -0.57 -12.26
C ILE A 19 8.39 0.37 -12.07
N ILE A 20 8.09 0.63 -10.80
CA ILE A 20 7.22 1.68 -10.33
C ILE A 20 8.08 2.78 -9.72
N LEU A 21 7.89 4.02 -10.18
CA LEU A 21 8.42 5.23 -9.57
C LEU A 21 7.27 6.02 -8.94
N LYS A 22 7.41 6.40 -7.68
CA LYS A 22 6.40 7.17 -6.93
C LYS A 22 7.04 8.15 -5.93
N PRO A 23 6.36 9.26 -5.58
CA PRO A 23 6.78 10.14 -4.50
C PRO A 23 6.66 9.45 -3.13
N LEU A 24 7.17 10.11 -2.08
CA LEU A 24 7.12 9.60 -0.69
C LEU A 24 5.98 10.19 0.14
N ASP A 25 5.38 11.29 -0.31
CA ASP A 25 4.41 12.12 0.41
C ASP A 25 3.01 12.12 -0.23
N GLY A 26 2.82 11.34 -1.31
CA GLY A 26 1.54 11.20 -1.99
C GLY A 26 0.62 10.14 -1.39
N MET A 27 -0.68 10.24 -1.72
CA MET A 27 -1.69 9.21 -1.42
C MET A 27 -2.60 9.00 -2.63
N GLY A 28 -3.39 7.92 -2.63
CA GLY A 28 -4.43 7.69 -3.65
C GLY A 28 -3.92 7.44 -5.08
N GLY A 29 -2.64 7.14 -5.26
CA GLY A 29 -2.05 6.90 -6.57
C GLY A 29 -1.59 8.16 -7.30
N ALA A 30 -1.36 9.26 -6.58
CA ALA A 30 -0.74 10.46 -7.15
C ALA A 30 0.68 10.19 -7.64
N SER A 31 0.98 10.58 -8.88
CA SER A 31 2.32 10.50 -9.49
C SER A 31 2.97 9.11 -9.41
N ILE A 32 2.16 8.05 -9.62
CA ILE A 32 2.67 6.68 -9.78
C ILE A 32 2.92 6.43 -11.27
N PHE A 33 4.18 6.17 -11.61
CA PHE A 33 4.60 5.86 -12.98
C PHE A 33 5.08 4.42 -13.05
N ARG A 34 4.54 3.65 -14.00
CA ARG A 34 5.15 2.40 -14.43
C ARG A 34 6.08 2.69 -15.59
N VAL A 35 7.33 2.29 -15.44
CA VAL A 35 8.38 2.51 -16.43
C VAL A 35 8.89 1.15 -16.88
N LYS A 36 8.52 0.76 -18.09
CA LYS A 36 8.92 -0.50 -18.72
C LYS A 36 10.34 -0.38 -19.29
N GLN A 37 10.83 -1.50 -19.80
CA GLN A 37 12.08 -1.56 -20.53
C GLN A 37 11.97 -0.62 -21.74
N ASP A 38 13.00 0.21 -21.92
CA ASP A 38 13.13 1.17 -23.03
C ASP A 38 12.05 2.28 -23.09
N ASP A 39 11.38 2.58 -21.97
CA ASP A 39 10.45 3.71 -21.90
C ASP A 39 11.19 5.04 -22.16
N PRO A 40 10.78 5.83 -23.18
CA PRO A 40 11.48 7.05 -23.55
C PRO A 40 11.37 8.15 -22.48
N ASN A 41 10.42 8.01 -21.53
CA ASN A 41 10.13 9.02 -20.52
C ASN A 41 10.90 8.81 -19.21
N LEU A 42 11.75 7.78 -19.09
CA LEU A 42 12.50 7.51 -17.86
C LEU A 42 13.20 8.75 -17.30
N SER A 43 13.88 9.52 -18.17
CA SER A 43 14.62 10.72 -17.77
C SER A 43 13.70 11.78 -17.16
N VAL A 44 12.63 12.15 -17.87
CA VAL A 44 11.72 13.22 -17.42
C VAL A 44 10.91 12.80 -16.19
N ILE A 45 10.58 11.51 -16.04
CA ILE A 45 9.91 10.99 -14.85
C ILE A 45 10.83 11.11 -13.63
N ILE A 46 12.12 10.74 -13.77
CA ILE A 46 13.10 10.90 -12.69
C ILE A 46 13.24 12.37 -12.31
N GLU A 47 13.43 13.26 -13.29
CA GLU A 47 13.58 14.69 -13.07
C GLU A 47 12.36 15.30 -12.35
N THR A 48 11.16 14.91 -12.79
CA THR A 48 9.89 15.38 -12.22
C THR A 48 9.72 14.89 -10.78
N LEU A 49 9.88 13.59 -10.52
CA LEU A 49 9.67 13.02 -9.19
C LEU A 49 10.74 13.43 -8.17
N THR A 50 11.96 13.68 -8.65
CA THR A 50 13.07 14.08 -7.77
C THR A 50 13.25 15.59 -7.71
N GLU A 51 12.41 16.41 -8.37
CA GLU A 51 12.65 17.85 -8.56
C GLU A 51 14.12 18.13 -8.91
N HIS A 52 14.58 17.53 -10.02
CA HIS A 52 15.97 17.58 -10.47
C HIS A 52 17.00 17.16 -9.41
N GLY A 53 16.69 16.13 -8.62
CA GLY A 53 17.57 15.56 -7.60
C GLY A 53 17.51 16.24 -6.23
N SER A 54 16.64 17.22 -6.02
CA SER A 54 16.44 17.87 -4.73
C SER A 54 15.51 17.10 -3.77
N ARG A 55 14.61 16.25 -4.31
CA ARG A 55 13.69 15.40 -3.56
C ARG A 55 13.96 13.91 -3.76
N PHE A 56 13.63 13.13 -2.73
CA PHE A 56 13.66 11.68 -2.81
C PHE A 56 12.39 11.13 -3.45
N CYS A 57 12.54 10.10 -4.27
CA CYS A 57 11.43 9.27 -4.72
C CYS A 57 11.68 7.80 -4.33
N MET A 58 10.63 6.98 -4.47
CA MET A 58 10.70 5.54 -4.30
C MET A 58 10.70 4.84 -5.66
N ALA A 59 11.59 3.86 -5.80
CA ALA A 59 11.62 2.92 -6.92
C ALA A 59 11.36 1.50 -6.39
N GLN A 60 10.37 0.82 -6.96
CA GLN A 60 10.00 -0.57 -6.67
C GLN A 60 9.92 -1.35 -7.98
N ASN A 61 10.19 -2.65 -7.96
CA ASN A 61 9.91 -3.49 -9.13
C ASN A 61 8.39 -3.58 -9.35
N PHE A 62 7.95 -3.61 -10.61
CA PHE A 62 6.55 -3.82 -10.93
C PHE A 62 6.08 -5.21 -10.45
N LEU A 63 4.86 -5.28 -9.91
CA LEU A 63 4.27 -6.50 -9.40
C LEU A 63 3.08 -6.91 -10.28
N PRO A 64 3.22 -7.92 -11.17
CA PRO A 64 2.14 -8.34 -12.07
C PRO A 64 0.85 -8.76 -11.37
N ALA A 65 0.94 -9.18 -10.10
CA ALA A 65 -0.19 -9.53 -9.25
C ALA A 65 -1.15 -8.35 -8.97
N ILE A 66 -0.80 -7.11 -9.32
CA ILE A 66 -1.70 -5.95 -9.22
C ILE A 66 -3.01 -6.16 -10.02
N LYS A 67 -2.99 -6.99 -11.06
CA LYS A 67 -4.18 -7.40 -11.82
C LYS A 67 -5.24 -8.07 -10.93
N ASP A 68 -4.81 -8.73 -9.85
CA ASP A 68 -5.67 -9.43 -8.89
C ASP A 68 -6.12 -8.51 -7.74
N GLY A 69 -5.60 -7.28 -7.72
CA GLY A 69 -5.93 -6.20 -6.79
C GLY A 69 -4.82 -5.86 -5.80
N ASP A 70 -4.77 -4.59 -5.44
CA ASP A 70 -4.01 -4.09 -4.29
C ASP A 70 -4.85 -4.22 -3.03
N LYS A 71 -4.51 -5.18 -2.16
CA LYS A 71 -5.28 -5.53 -0.98
C LYS A 71 -5.02 -4.56 0.15
N ARG A 72 -6.07 -3.92 0.64
CA ARG A 72 -6.10 -3.17 1.90
C ARG A 72 -6.42 -4.13 3.05
N ILE A 73 -5.43 -4.43 3.89
CA ILE A 73 -5.58 -5.20 5.13
C ILE A 73 -5.61 -4.22 6.29
N LEU A 74 -6.65 -4.27 7.12
CA LEU A 74 -6.74 -3.42 8.32
C LEU A 74 -6.14 -4.17 9.52
N VAL A 75 -5.38 -3.45 10.34
CA VAL A 75 -4.83 -3.95 11.61
C VAL A 75 -5.29 -3.02 12.72
N VAL A 76 -5.88 -3.60 13.76
CA VAL A 76 -6.44 -2.90 14.92
C VAL A 76 -5.68 -3.33 16.17
N ASP A 77 -4.91 -2.42 16.76
CA ASP A 77 -4.10 -2.66 17.96
C ASP A 77 -3.21 -3.91 17.92
N GLY A 78 -2.63 -4.16 16.75
CA GLY A 78 -1.80 -5.34 16.47
C GLY A 78 -2.59 -6.58 16.03
N GLU A 79 -3.92 -6.53 15.96
CA GLU A 79 -4.75 -7.64 15.48
C GLU A 79 -5.19 -7.40 14.03
N PRO A 80 -4.78 -8.24 13.06
CA PRO A 80 -5.26 -8.15 11.69
C PRO A 80 -6.76 -8.48 11.61
N VAL A 81 -7.53 -7.64 10.91
CA VAL A 81 -8.92 -7.95 10.54
C VAL A 81 -8.90 -9.13 9.56
N PRO A 82 -9.75 -10.17 9.73
CA PRO A 82 -9.68 -11.41 8.95
C PRO A 82 -10.11 -11.28 7.47
N TYR A 83 -10.47 -10.07 7.04
CA TYR A 83 -10.87 -9.73 5.68
C TYR A 83 -10.10 -8.50 5.20
N CYS A 84 -9.92 -8.40 3.89
CA CYS A 84 -9.32 -7.26 3.20
C CYS A 84 -10.25 -6.75 2.10
N LEU A 85 -9.96 -5.55 1.60
CA LEU A 85 -10.52 -5.06 0.34
C LEU A 85 -9.45 -5.13 -0.76
N ALA A 86 -9.61 -6.03 -1.73
CA ALA A 86 -8.80 -6.04 -2.94
C ALA A 86 -9.27 -4.91 -3.88
N ARG A 87 -8.39 -3.96 -4.19
CA ARG A 87 -8.71 -2.81 -5.04
C ARG A 87 -8.11 -3.05 -6.43
N ILE A 88 -8.96 -3.44 -7.36
CA ILE A 88 -8.58 -3.92 -8.70
C ILE A 88 -8.55 -2.73 -9.66
N PRO A 89 -7.44 -2.49 -10.39
CA PRO A 89 -7.35 -1.40 -11.36
C PRO A 89 -8.43 -1.49 -12.44
N ALA A 90 -8.88 -0.34 -12.93
CA ALA A 90 -9.71 -0.27 -14.12
C ALA A 90 -8.93 -0.70 -15.38
N GLN A 91 -9.63 -1.06 -16.44
CA GLN A 91 -8.99 -1.40 -17.71
C GLN A 91 -8.14 -0.22 -18.23
N GLY A 92 -6.87 -0.47 -18.51
CA GLY A 92 -5.93 0.56 -18.98
C GLY A 92 -5.28 1.38 -17.86
N GLU A 93 -5.67 1.19 -16.60
CA GLU A 93 -5.10 1.88 -15.45
C GLU A 93 -4.09 0.98 -14.73
N THR A 94 -3.00 1.57 -14.22
CA THR A 94 -1.97 0.83 -13.47
C THR A 94 -2.21 0.91 -11.96
N ARG A 95 -3.04 1.84 -11.52
CA ARG A 95 -3.34 2.10 -10.11
C ARG A 95 -4.58 1.33 -9.65
N GLY A 96 -4.46 0.61 -8.54
CA GLY A 96 -5.58 -0.12 -7.94
C GLY A 96 -6.52 0.76 -7.10
N ASN A 97 -6.10 1.96 -6.71
CA ASN A 97 -6.82 2.80 -5.75
C ASN A 97 -8.27 3.11 -6.19
N LEU A 98 -9.21 3.05 -5.25
CA LEU A 98 -10.62 3.40 -5.49
C LEU A 98 -10.78 4.84 -6.02
N ALA A 99 -9.96 5.76 -5.52
CA ALA A 99 -9.94 7.16 -5.98
C ALA A 99 -9.55 7.32 -7.46
N ALA A 100 -8.86 6.34 -8.04
CA ALA A 100 -8.51 6.30 -9.46
C ALA A 100 -9.51 5.47 -10.29
N GLY A 101 -10.68 5.14 -9.75
CA GLY A 101 -11.72 4.36 -10.43
C GLY A 101 -11.55 2.83 -10.29
N GLY A 102 -10.68 2.36 -9.39
CA GLY A 102 -10.54 0.94 -9.10
C GLY A 102 -11.81 0.33 -8.49
N ARG A 103 -12.04 -0.96 -8.74
CA ARG A 103 -13.15 -1.73 -8.16
C ARG A 103 -12.72 -2.39 -6.85
N GLY A 104 -13.46 -2.16 -5.77
CA GLY A 104 -13.27 -2.86 -4.50
C GLY A 104 -13.93 -4.22 -4.49
N GLU A 105 -13.23 -5.23 -4.00
CA GLU A 105 -13.75 -6.58 -3.77
C GLU A 105 -13.29 -7.08 -2.41
N ALA A 106 -14.24 -7.28 -1.49
CA ALA A 106 -13.92 -7.77 -0.16
C ALA A 106 -13.61 -9.27 -0.22
N ARG A 107 -12.54 -9.71 0.47
CA ARG A 107 -12.08 -11.10 0.49
C ARG A 107 -11.56 -11.50 1.87
N PRO A 108 -11.63 -12.78 2.28
CA PRO A 108 -10.86 -13.29 3.41
C PRO A 108 -9.36 -13.12 3.18
N LEU A 109 -8.59 -12.93 4.25
CA LEU A 109 -7.12 -12.91 4.15
C LEU A 109 -6.60 -14.27 3.69
N SER A 110 -5.68 -14.27 2.73
CA SER A 110 -4.91 -15.46 2.38
C SER A 110 -3.87 -15.81 3.45
N GLU A 111 -3.24 -16.97 3.34
CA GLU A 111 -2.14 -17.35 4.23
C GLU A 111 -0.96 -16.37 4.15
N SER A 112 -0.63 -15.89 2.94
CA SER A 112 0.43 -14.88 2.76
C SER A 112 0.07 -13.55 3.41
N ASP A 113 -1.22 -13.16 3.35
CA ASP A 113 -1.71 -11.94 3.98
C ASP A 113 -1.59 -12.01 5.50
N TRP A 114 -2.02 -13.14 6.08
CA TRP A 114 -1.82 -13.41 7.51
C TRP A 114 -0.35 -13.35 7.91
N LYS A 115 0.53 -13.96 7.12
CA LYS A 115 1.97 -13.96 7.39
C LYS A 115 2.55 -12.55 7.41
N ILE A 116 2.20 -11.72 6.43
CA ILE A 116 2.63 -10.31 6.35
C ILE A 116 2.09 -9.52 7.55
N ALA A 117 0.78 -9.59 7.78
CA ALA A 117 0.12 -8.80 8.81
C ALA A 117 0.64 -9.15 10.21
N ARG A 118 0.82 -10.44 10.51
CA ARG A 118 1.40 -10.91 11.79
C ARG A 118 2.88 -10.54 11.96
N ALA A 119 3.64 -10.44 10.87
CA ALA A 119 5.04 -10.02 10.95
C ALA A 119 5.19 -8.54 11.35
N VAL A 120 4.28 -7.67 10.89
CA VAL A 120 4.36 -6.22 11.18
C VAL A 120 3.59 -5.81 12.44
N ALA A 121 2.51 -6.52 12.77
CA ALA A 121 1.60 -6.23 13.86
C ALA A 121 2.27 -5.90 15.23
N PRO A 122 3.27 -6.68 15.70
CA PRO A 122 3.91 -6.40 16.99
C PRO A 122 4.54 -5.00 17.04
N THR A 123 5.25 -4.61 15.97
CA THR A 123 5.88 -3.28 15.87
C THR A 123 4.85 -2.16 15.79
N LEU A 124 3.72 -2.38 15.10
CA LEU A 124 2.63 -1.39 15.05
C LEU A 124 2.08 -1.14 16.46
N LYS A 125 1.82 -2.22 17.22
CA LYS A 125 1.31 -2.14 18.59
C LYS A 125 2.28 -1.46 19.54
N GLU A 126 3.56 -1.83 19.48
CA GLU A 126 4.65 -1.24 20.26
C GLU A 126 4.74 0.28 20.05
N LYS A 127 4.59 0.73 18.79
CA LYS A 127 4.62 2.15 18.43
C LYS A 127 3.32 2.91 18.71
N GLY A 128 2.30 2.24 19.26
CA GLY A 128 0.99 2.84 19.51
C GLY A 128 0.20 3.18 18.25
N LEU A 129 0.49 2.52 17.13
CA LEU A 129 -0.27 2.66 15.89
C LEU A 129 -1.52 1.78 15.97
N ILE A 130 -2.58 2.34 16.55
CA ILE A 130 -3.81 1.61 16.91
C ILE A 130 -4.61 1.20 15.67
N PHE A 131 -4.67 2.03 14.63
CA PHE A 131 -5.46 1.74 13.42
C PHE A 131 -4.60 1.94 12.17
N VAL A 132 -4.29 0.85 11.48
CA VAL A 132 -3.34 0.83 10.36
C VAL A 132 -3.93 0.11 9.16
N GLY A 133 -3.69 0.63 7.97
CA GLY A 133 -3.96 -0.06 6.71
C GLY A 133 -2.66 -0.53 6.05
N LEU A 134 -2.54 -1.82 5.81
CA LEU A 134 -1.45 -2.40 5.00
C LEU A 134 -1.92 -2.52 3.56
N ASP A 135 -1.09 -2.09 2.63
CA ASP A 135 -1.32 -2.29 1.20
C ASP A 135 -0.41 -3.43 0.72
N VAL A 136 -1.03 -4.47 0.15
CA VAL A 136 -0.37 -5.72 -0.23
C VAL A 136 -0.76 -6.10 -1.66
N ILE A 137 0.24 -6.30 -2.51
CA ILE A 137 0.07 -6.81 -3.87
C ILE A 137 0.68 -8.20 -3.95
N GLY A 138 -0.12 -9.21 -4.28
CA GLY A 138 0.30 -10.61 -4.23
C GLY A 138 0.75 -11.01 -2.83
N ASP A 139 2.04 -11.29 -2.68
CA ASP A 139 2.75 -11.66 -1.44
C ASP A 139 3.72 -10.58 -0.94
N ARG A 140 3.61 -9.34 -1.45
CA ARG A 140 4.50 -8.22 -1.10
C ARG A 140 3.75 -7.10 -0.42
N LEU A 141 4.27 -6.67 0.74
CA LEU A 141 3.87 -5.43 1.38
C LEU A 141 4.44 -4.24 0.60
N THR A 142 3.60 -3.32 0.15
CA THR A 142 3.99 -2.17 -0.66
C THR A 142 3.97 -0.86 0.11
N GLU A 143 3.08 -0.74 1.10
CA GLU A 143 2.89 0.48 1.90
C GLU A 143 2.23 0.19 3.26
N ILE A 144 2.49 1.05 4.25
CA ILE A 144 1.84 1.03 5.57
C ILE A 144 1.21 2.41 5.82
N ASN A 145 -0.12 2.46 5.80
CA ASN A 145 -0.93 3.66 5.98
C ASN A 145 -1.34 3.83 7.45
N VAL A 146 -0.81 4.87 8.11
CA VAL A 146 -0.99 5.09 9.56
C VAL A 146 -1.79 6.36 9.92
N THR A 147 -2.15 7.17 8.93
CA THR A 147 -2.80 8.48 9.15
C THR A 147 -4.32 8.37 9.13
N SER A 148 -4.89 7.97 8.00
CA SER A 148 -6.34 7.82 7.82
C SER A 148 -6.65 6.64 6.87
N PRO A 149 -6.37 5.39 7.29
CA PRO A 149 -6.67 4.24 6.46
C PRO A 149 -8.19 4.07 6.30
N THR A 150 -8.62 3.84 5.05
CA THR A 150 -10.02 3.66 4.64
C THR A 150 -10.34 2.17 4.40
N CYS A 151 -11.51 1.89 3.78
CA CYS A 151 -12.01 0.57 3.39
C CYS A 151 -12.74 -0.26 4.46
N ALA A 152 -12.92 0.27 5.68
CA ALA A 152 -13.68 -0.42 6.72
C ALA A 152 -15.14 -0.65 6.32
N ARG A 153 -15.81 0.36 5.74
CA ARG A 153 -17.22 0.26 5.34
C ARG A 153 -17.47 -0.84 4.31
N GLU A 154 -16.63 -0.91 3.29
CA GLU A 154 -16.76 -1.89 2.21
C GLU A 154 -16.53 -3.32 2.72
N ILE A 155 -15.63 -3.49 3.70
CA ILE A 155 -15.39 -4.77 4.35
C ILE A 155 -16.58 -5.17 5.25
N GLU A 156 -17.05 -4.26 6.11
CA GLU A 156 -18.19 -4.50 7.01
C GLU A 156 -19.50 -4.73 6.23
N ALA A 157 -19.65 -4.14 5.04
CA ALA A 157 -20.81 -4.38 4.18
C ALA A 157 -20.84 -5.79 3.57
N ALA A 158 -19.68 -6.43 3.40
CA ALA A 158 -19.53 -7.72 2.74
C ALA A 158 -19.43 -8.91 3.72
N PHE A 159 -18.95 -8.68 4.95
CA PHE A 159 -18.70 -9.73 5.92
C PHE A 159 -19.25 -9.39 7.30
N PRO A 160 -19.62 -10.40 8.12
CA PRO A 160 -20.08 -10.19 9.49
C PRO A 160 -18.89 -9.88 10.42
N VAL A 161 -18.31 -8.70 10.27
CA VAL A 161 -17.23 -8.16 11.10
C VAL A 161 -17.54 -6.71 11.44
N SER A 162 -17.15 -6.26 12.63
CA SER A 162 -17.19 -4.84 13.00
C SER A 162 -15.77 -4.35 13.25
N VAL A 163 -15.15 -3.79 12.22
CA VAL A 163 -13.83 -3.15 12.30
C VAL A 163 -13.89 -1.96 13.25
N THR A 164 -14.98 -1.20 13.18
CA THR A 164 -15.23 -0.07 14.09
C THR A 164 -15.39 -0.52 15.54
N GLY A 165 -16.10 -1.62 15.79
CA GLY A 165 -16.21 -2.23 17.12
C GLY A 165 -14.86 -2.68 17.66
N MET A 166 -14.07 -3.40 16.85
CA MET A 166 -12.70 -3.79 17.22
C MET A 166 -11.84 -2.57 17.62
N LEU A 167 -11.97 -1.46 16.90
CA LEU A 167 -11.23 -0.23 17.17
C LEU A 167 -11.66 0.41 18.50
N MET A 168 -12.96 0.50 18.75
CA MET A 168 -13.48 1.07 20.00
C MET A 168 -13.10 0.20 21.21
N ASP A 169 -13.21 -1.13 21.09
CA ASP A 169 -12.76 -2.07 22.12
C ASP A 169 -11.27 -1.88 22.46
N ALA A 170 -10.44 -1.66 21.44
CA ALA A 170 -9.01 -1.41 21.63
C ALA A 170 -8.74 -0.07 22.32
N ILE A 171 -9.50 0.97 21.97
CA ILE A 171 -9.41 2.30 22.61
C ILE A 171 -9.81 2.19 24.08
N GLU A 172 -10.94 1.55 24.39
CA GLU A 172 -11.42 1.36 25.77
C GLU A 172 -10.40 0.61 26.62
N LYS A 173 -9.86 -0.50 26.12
CA LYS A 173 -8.79 -1.27 26.81
C LYS A 173 -7.57 -0.41 27.11
N ARG A 174 -7.13 0.42 26.16
CA ARG A 174 -5.96 1.30 26.34
C ARG A 174 -6.22 2.44 27.33
N LEU A 175 -7.45 2.96 27.39
CA LEU A 175 -7.84 3.98 28.37
C LEU A 175 -7.96 3.39 29.78
N ALA A 176 -8.44 2.16 29.92
CA ALA A 176 -8.54 1.47 31.20
C ALA A 176 -7.17 1.00 31.76
N ALA A 177 -6.16 0.86 30.91
CA ALA A 177 -4.80 0.47 31.29
C ALA A 177 -3.90 1.67 31.68
N LYS A 178 -4.42 2.89 31.65
CA LYS A 178 -3.75 4.10 32.16
C LYS A 178 -4.14 4.35 33.60
#